data_AF-A0A9D2MR51-F1
#
_entry.id   AF-A0A9D2MR51-F1
#
_cell.length_a   1.000
_cell.length_b   1.000
_cell.length_c   1.000
_cell.angle_alpha   90.00
_cell.angle_beta   90.00
_cell.angle_gamma   90.00
#
_symmetry.space_group_name_H-M   'P 1'
#
loop_
_entity.id
_entity.type
_entity.pdbx_description
1 polymer ?
#
loop_
_entity_poly.entity_id
_entity_poly.type
_entity_poly.pdbx_seq_one_letter_code
_entity_poly.pdbx_strand_id
1 'polypeptide(L)'
;MRFQEEVISKIMTYFTVILLLGILIFEAWSLQRERASRREAEASATAAYDRLDEMSGQNARLKEENEGLHARLDEWEPYLSLAEDDEMTSLKRELFSHPALIPDQAAEALAAEISGEEEADSDGEDSRKGDSEAEETGEAKQELEFEFHKDGGEPVFFPLSTQVVDADNCLIYTVAYEKTSGRRLGLLYEVDLERVRREALEEETAGTDGEAQGEDGAAEPSETPESSESAEAQEESGEETGEDPEEEIPGAWTCVAYNTGSGWNGVEENGEQER
;
A
#
# COMPACT_ATOMS: atom_id res chain seq x y z
N MET A 1 68.36 -73.57 -41.14
CA MET A 1 67.24 -73.76 -40.18
C MET A 1 67.51 -73.11 -38.82
N ARG A 2 68.70 -73.24 -38.21
CA ARG A 2 69.01 -72.67 -36.87
C ARG A 2 68.86 -71.14 -36.70
N PHE A 3 69.12 -70.32 -37.74
CA PHE A 3 69.09 -68.85 -37.62
C PHE A 3 67.66 -68.29 -37.45
N GLN A 4 66.66 -68.87 -38.12
CA GLN A 4 65.28 -68.40 -37.99
C GLN A 4 64.69 -68.74 -36.62
N GLU A 5 65.01 -69.90 -36.05
CA GLU A 5 64.58 -70.30 -34.71
C GLU A 5 65.14 -69.37 -33.63
N GLU A 6 66.41 -68.95 -33.74
CA GLU A 6 67.02 -68.04 -32.77
C GLU A 6 66.45 -66.61 -32.85
N VAL A 7 66.18 -66.13 -34.07
CA VAL A 7 65.52 -64.83 -34.28
C VAL A 7 64.08 -64.86 -33.76
N ILE A 8 63.32 -65.92 -34.05
CA ILE A 8 61.95 -66.09 -33.54
C ILE A 8 61.95 -66.18 -32.01
N SER A 9 62.89 -66.91 -31.40
CA SER A 9 63.02 -67.00 -29.94
C SER A 9 63.32 -65.64 -29.28
N LYS A 10 64.21 -64.83 -29.88
CA LYS A 10 64.49 -63.47 -29.41
C LYS A 10 63.26 -62.58 -29.53
N ILE A 11 62.53 -62.65 -30.65
CA ILE A 11 61.28 -61.89 -30.85
C ILE A 11 60.24 -62.29 -29.79
N MET A 12 60.05 -63.58 -29.53
CA MET A 12 59.11 -64.05 -28.49
C MET A 12 59.53 -63.62 -27.08
N THR A 13 60.83 -63.59 -26.79
CA THR A 13 61.34 -63.09 -25.51
C THR A 13 61.10 -61.58 -25.37
N TYR A 14 61.36 -60.79 -26.41
CA TYR A 14 61.06 -59.36 -26.38
C TYR A 14 59.56 -59.09 -26.26
N PHE A 15 58.73 -59.87 -26.95
CA PHE A 15 57.28 -59.75 -26.88
C PHE A 15 56.76 -60.06 -25.47
N THR A 16 57.24 -61.14 -24.83
CA THR A 16 56.87 -61.46 -23.44
C THR A 16 57.35 -60.41 -22.45
N VAL A 17 58.56 -59.87 -22.62
CA VAL A 17 59.06 -58.77 -21.79
C VAL A 17 58.19 -57.51 -21.95
N ILE A 18 57.82 -57.15 -23.18
CA ILE A 18 56.93 -56.00 -23.45
C ILE A 18 55.54 -56.24 -22.84
N LEU A 19 54.99 -57.44 -22.93
CA LEU A 19 53.70 -57.78 -22.31
C LEU A 19 53.76 -57.67 -20.78
N LEU A 20 54.81 -58.20 -20.15
CA LEU A 20 54.97 -58.11 -18.69
C LEU A 20 55.14 -56.66 -18.23
N LEU A 21 55.91 -55.86 -18.98
CA LEU A 21 56.09 -54.44 -18.70
C LEU A 21 54.77 -53.66 -18.90
N GLY A 22 53.99 -54.01 -19.91
CA GLY A 22 52.65 -53.47 -20.16
C GLY A 22 51.67 -53.75 -19.02
N ILE A 23 51.66 -54.98 -18.49
CA ILE A 23 50.83 -55.36 -17.33
C ILE A 23 51.23 -54.54 -16.10
N LEU A 24 52.53 -54.42 -15.82
CA LEU A 24 53.02 -53.66 -14.66
C LEU A 24 52.65 -52.18 -14.74
N ILE A 25 52.76 -51.55 -15.93
CA ILE A 25 52.30 -50.17 -16.14
C ILE A 25 50.78 -50.07 -15.96
N PHE A 26 50.02 -51.04 -16.45
CA PHE A 26 48.57 -51.05 -16.33
C PHE A 26 48.10 -51.15 -14.87
N GLU A 27 48.73 -51.98 -14.05
CA GLU A 27 48.44 -52.08 -12.61
C GLU A 27 48.80 -50.78 -11.88
N ALA A 28 49.95 -50.17 -12.19
CA ALA A 28 50.33 -48.88 -11.62
C ALA A 28 49.32 -47.79 -11.98
N TRP A 29 48.87 -47.77 -13.24
CA TRP A 29 47.88 -46.81 -13.72
C TRP A 29 46.49 -47.05 -13.10
N SER A 30 46.03 -48.30 -13.01
CA SER A 30 44.72 -48.63 -12.42
C SER A 30 44.68 -48.27 -10.94
N LEU A 31 45.75 -48.55 -10.19
CA LEU A 31 45.88 -48.18 -8.79
C LEU A 31 45.93 -46.65 -8.61
N GLN A 32 46.62 -45.93 -9.49
CA GLN A 32 46.65 -44.47 -9.48
C GLN A 32 45.25 -43.90 -9.75
N ARG A 33 44.52 -44.49 -10.70
CA ARG A 33 43.16 -44.07 -11.04
C ARG A 33 42.18 -44.33 -9.90
N GLU A 34 42.27 -45.48 -9.23
CA GLU A 34 41.44 -45.78 -8.06
C GLU A 34 41.73 -44.80 -6.90
N ARG A 35 43.00 -44.48 -6.66
CA ARG A 35 43.36 -43.46 -5.65
C ARG A 35 42.86 -42.07 -6.03
N ALA A 36 42.87 -41.72 -7.31
CA ALA A 36 42.32 -40.45 -7.78
C ALA A 36 40.80 -40.41 -7.56
N SER A 37 40.06 -41.45 -7.95
CA SER A 37 38.61 -41.50 -7.75
C SER A 37 38.21 -41.50 -6.28
N ARG A 38 38.99 -42.17 -5.41
CA ARG A 38 38.78 -42.10 -3.95
C ARG A 38 38.98 -40.69 -3.39
N ARG A 39 40.04 -39.99 -3.81
CA ARG A 39 40.27 -38.59 -3.39
C ARG A 39 39.18 -37.66 -3.89
N GLU A 40 38.69 -37.84 -5.10
CA GLU A 40 37.57 -37.06 -5.65
C GLU A 40 36.28 -37.33 -4.88
N ALA A 41 36.01 -38.58 -4.50
CA ALA A 41 34.86 -38.95 -3.67
C ALA A 41 34.98 -38.41 -2.24
N GLU A 42 36.18 -38.42 -1.65
CA GLU A 42 36.45 -37.82 -0.34
C GLU A 42 36.28 -36.30 -0.40
N ALA A 43 36.81 -35.64 -1.43
CA ALA A 43 36.68 -34.19 -1.61
C ALA A 43 35.23 -33.75 -1.89
N SER A 44 34.47 -34.54 -2.65
CA SER A 44 33.05 -34.25 -2.87
C SER A 44 32.23 -34.48 -1.60
N ALA A 45 32.58 -35.49 -0.78
CA ALA A 45 31.96 -35.71 0.51
C ALA A 45 32.26 -34.56 1.48
N THR A 46 33.50 -34.08 1.58
CA THR A 46 33.83 -32.91 2.42
C THR A 46 33.11 -31.66 1.95
N ALA A 47 33.07 -31.39 0.65
CA ALA A 47 32.33 -30.25 0.11
C ALA A 47 30.82 -30.36 0.38
N ALA A 48 30.25 -31.57 0.36
CA ALA A 48 28.86 -31.80 0.73
C ALA A 48 28.61 -31.56 2.23
N TYR A 49 29.54 -31.95 3.09
CA TYR A 49 29.46 -31.66 4.53
C TYR A 49 29.56 -30.16 4.81
N ASP A 50 30.50 -29.46 4.18
CA ASP A 50 30.64 -28.00 4.34
C ASP A 50 29.36 -27.27 3.91
N ARG A 51 28.76 -27.71 2.79
CA ARG A 51 27.49 -27.16 2.32
C ARG A 51 26.33 -27.49 3.26
N LEU A 52 26.31 -28.68 3.87
CA LEU A 52 25.29 -29.05 4.84
C LEU A 52 25.42 -28.21 6.12
N ASP A 53 26.65 -27.95 6.57
CA ASP A 53 26.93 -27.07 7.71
C ASP A 53 26.45 -25.63 7.42
N GLU A 54 26.79 -25.09 6.24
CA GLU A 54 26.31 -23.78 5.79
C GLU A 54 24.78 -23.71 5.75
N MET A 55 24.12 -24.69 5.12
CA MET A 55 22.66 -24.75 5.07
C MET A 55 22.03 -24.90 6.45
N SER A 56 22.69 -25.63 7.36
CA SER A 56 22.22 -25.77 8.74
C SER A 56 22.32 -24.45 9.51
N GLY A 57 23.40 -23.69 9.32
CA GLY A 57 23.57 -22.35 9.88
C GLY A 57 22.54 -21.35 9.33
N GLN A 58 22.29 -21.38 8.03
CA GLN A 58 21.23 -20.57 7.40
C GLN A 58 19.85 -20.93 7.94
N ASN A 59 19.53 -22.22 8.07
CA ASN A 59 18.26 -22.66 8.64
C ASN A 59 18.09 -22.25 10.11
N ALA A 60 19.15 -22.31 10.91
CA ALA A 60 19.11 -21.85 12.30
C ALA A 60 18.83 -20.35 12.38
N ARG A 61 19.52 -19.55 11.55
CA ARG A 61 19.30 -18.10 11.47
C ARG A 61 17.89 -17.76 10.98
N LEU A 62 17.42 -18.42 9.92
CA LEU A 62 16.05 -18.21 9.41
C LEU A 62 15.01 -18.56 10.46
N LYS A 63 15.23 -19.59 11.27
CA LYS A 63 14.34 -19.94 12.36
C LYS A 63 14.30 -18.85 13.44
N GLU A 64 15.45 -18.30 13.82
CA GLU A 64 15.52 -17.19 14.78
C GLU A 64 14.84 -15.92 14.23
N GLU A 65 15.08 -15.57 12.96
CA GLU A 65 14.41 -14.45 12.31
C GLU A 65 12.89 -14.68 12.24
N ASN A 66 12.45 -15.91 11.97
CA ASN A 66 11.04 -16.28 11.92
C ASN A 66 10.37 -16.19 13.31
N GLU A 67 11.03 -16.69 14.36
CA GLU A 67 10.59 -16.54 15.74
C GLU A 67 10.49 -15.04 16.14
N GLY A 68 11.46 -14.21 15.72
CA GLY A 68 11.43 -12.77 15.94
C GLY A 68 10.30 -12.05 15.19
N LEU A 69 10.00 -12.47 13.96
CA LEU A 69 8.85 -11.96 13.20
C LEU A 69 7.53 -12.37 13.84
N HIS A 70 7.41 -13.60 14.34
CA HIS A 70 6.22 -14.03 15.08
C HIS A 70 6.04 -13.24 16.38
N ALA A 71 7.10 -13.02 17.15
CA ALA A 71 7.02 -12.21 18.36
C ALA A 71 6.58 -10.77 18.08
N ARG A 72 7.04 -10.19 16.96
CA ARG A 72 6.53 -8.90 16.49
C ARG A 72 5.07 -9.00 16.10
N LEU A 73 4.67 -10.02 15.35
CA LEU A 73 3.27 -10.20 14.97
C LEU A 73 2.37 -10.26 16.21
N ASP A 74 2.76 -11.02 17.23
CA ASP A 74 2.04 -11.10 18.51
C ASP A 74 1.95 -9.73 19.22
N GLU A 75 2.96 -8.88 19.07
CA GLU A 75 2.96 -7.50 19.58
C GLU A 75 2.00 -6.59 18.79
N TRP A 76 1.87 -6.81 17.49
CA TRP A 76 0.98 -6.04 16.61
C TRP A 76 -0.47 -6.57 16.57
N GLU A 77 -0.70 -7.82 16.96
CA GLU A 77 -2.02 -8.48 16.94
C GLU A 77 -3.14 -7.64 17.59
N PRO A 78 -2.94 -7.00 18.77
CA PRO A 78 -3.98 -6.16 19.36
C PRO A 78 -4.33 -4.95 18.48
N TYR A 79 -3.35 -4.35 17.82
CA TYR A 79 -3.57 -3.21 16.92
C TYR A 79 -4.25 -3.64 15.61
N LEU A 80 -3.93 -4.84 15.11
CA LEU A 80 -4.63 -5.43 13.96
C LEU A 80 -6.09 -5.73 14.29
N SER A 81 -6.35 -6.31 15.47
CA SER A 81 -7.73 -6.57 15.90
C SER A 81 -8.55 -5.28 16.06
N LEU A 82 -7.93 -4.18 16.50
CA LEU A 82 -8.59 -2.87 16.56
C LEU A 82 -8.83 -2.29 15.16
N ALA A 83 -7.89 -2.48 14.23
CA ALA A 83 -8.05 -2.01 12.84
C ALA A 83 -9.16 -2.76 12.07
N GLU A 84 -9.49 -3.97 12.50
CA GLU A 84 -10.58 -4.82 11.99
C GLU A 84 -11.91 -4.61 12.74
N ASP A 85 -11.94 -3.78 13.78
CA ASP A 85 -13.15 -3.53 14.56
C ASP A 85 -14.24 -2.82 13.74
N ASP A 86 -15.51 -3.08 14.08
CA ASP A 86 -16.67 -2.57 13.33
C ASP A 86 -16.72 -1.02 13.37
N GLU A 87 -16.29 -0.42 14.48
CA GLU A 87 -16.12 1.04 14.61
C GLU A 87 -15.11 1.56 13.57
N MET A 88 -13.99 0.85 13.41
CA MET A 88 -12.91 1.27 12.52
C MET A 88 -13.26 1.11 11.05
N THR A 89 -13.97 0.03 10.70
CA THR A 89 -14.47 -0.15 9.34
C THR A 89 -15.52 0.91 8.97
N SER A 90 -16.29 1.39 9.94
CA SER A 90 -17.23 2.48 9.76
C SER A 90 -16.51 3.81 9.52
N LEU A 91 -15.47 4.12 10.30
CA LEU A 91 -14.62 5.30 10.09
C LEU A 91 -13.91 5.27 8.73
N LYS A 92 -13.42 4.10 8.30
CA LYS A 92 -12.88 3.93 6.94
C LYS A 92 -13.91 4.31 5.89
N ARG A 93 -15.13 3.79 5.98
CA ARG A 93 -16.20 4.07 5.03
C ARG A 93 -16.57 5.55 5.00
N GLU A 94 -16.66 6.17 6.18
CA GLU A 94 -16.94 7.60 6.32
C GLU A 94 -15.86 8.47 5.69
N LEU A 95 -14.57 8.14 5.92
CA LEU A 95 -13.44 8.84 5.31
C LEU A 95 -13.50 8.80 3.79
N PHE A 96 -13.81 7.63 3.21
CA PHE A 96 -13.90 7.50 1.75
C PHE A 96 -15.15 8.12 1.14
N SER A 97 -16.20 8.39 1.94
CA SER A 97 -17.42 9.02 1.44
C SER A 97 -17.43 10.54 1.57
N HIS A 98 -16.53 11.14 2.37
CA HIS A 98 -16.52 12.58 2.63
C HIS A 98 -15.21 13.23 2.15
N PRO A 99 -15.10 13.64 0.87
CA PRO A 99 -13.94 14.39 0.37
C PRO A 99 -13.76 15.74 1.09
N ALA A 100 -14.83 16.30 1.67
CA ALA A 100 -14.80 17.51 2.50
C ALA A 100 -13.87 17.42 3.73
N LEU A 101 -13.44 16.21 4.13
CA LEU A 101 -12.44 16.03 5.19
C LEU A 101 -11.05 16.58 4.81
N ILE A 102 -10.76 16.77 3.52
CA ILE A 102 -9.47 17.28 3.04
C ILE A 102 -9.40 18.79 3.30
N PRO A 103 -8.48 19.28 4.15
CA PRO A 103 -8.43 20.71 4.45
C PRO A 103 -7.99 21.55 3.26
N ASP A 104 -8.69 22.65 3.00
CA ASP A 104 -8.33 23.63 1.95
C ASP A 104 -6.89 24.14 2.11
N GLN A 105 -6.45 24.37 3.34
CA GLN A 105 -5.06 24.78 3.65
C GLN A 105 -4.03 23.82 3.04
N ALA A 106 -4.32 22.51 3.04
CA ALA A 106 -3.43 21.48 2.53
C ALA A 106 -3.42 21.44 1.00
N ALA A 107 -4.60 21.63 0.38
CA ALA A 107 -4.74 21.76 -1.07
C ALA A 107 -4.05 23.03 -1.61
N GLU A 108 -4.25 24.17 -0.94
CA GLU A 108 -3.62 25.44 -1.29
C GLU A 108 -2.10 25.40 -1.14
N ALA A 109 -1.59 24.75 -0.07
CA ALA A 109 -0.15 24.59 0.12
C ALA A 109 0.49 23.77 -1.02
N LEU A 110 -0.16 22.69 -1.46
CA LEU A 110 0.34 21.93 -2.61
C LEU A 110 0.27 22.76 -3.91
N ALA A 111 -0.81 23.51 -4.13
CA ALA A 111 -0.94 24.39 -5.29
C ALA A 111 0.15 25.45 -5.35
N ALA A 112 0.50 26.04 -4.21
CA ALA A 112 1.58 27.03 -4.10
C ALA A 112 2.97 26.43 -4.33
N GLU A 113 3.21 25.18 -3.90
CA GLU A 113 4.45 24.46 -4.22
C GLU A 113 4.57 24.18 -5.72
N ILE A 114 3.47 23.80 -6.37
CA ILE A 114 3.44 23.54 -7.82
C ILE A 114 3.75 24.81 -8.61
N SER A 115 3.09 25.93 -8.30
CA SER A 115 3.34 27.18 -9.01
C SER A 115 4.76 27.72 -8.76
N GLY A 116 5.27 27.56 -7.53
CA GLY A 116 6.66 27.92 -7.21
C GLY A 116 7.72 27.09 -7.94
N GLU A 117 7.45 25.80 -8.19
CA GLU A 117 8.31 24.94 -9.01
C GLU A 117 8.28 25.34 -10.50
N GLU A 118 7.11 25.68 -11.04
CA GLU A 118 6.97 26.14 -12.44
C GLU A 118 7.71 27.45 -12.71
N GLU A 119 7.70 28.40 -11.76
CA GLU A 119 8.45 29.66 -11.87
C GLU A 119 9.98 29.44 -11.72
N ALA A 120 10.42 28.45 -10.95
CA ALA A 120 11.84 28.15 -10.78
C ALA A 120 12.47 27.47 -12.02
N ASP A 121 11.71 26.67 -12.77
CA ASP A 121 12.15 26.03 -14.02
C ASP A 121 12.09 26.98 -15.24
N SER A 122 11.37 28.11 -15.12
CA SER A 122 11.22 29.17 -16.13
C SER A 122 12.44 30.10 -16.22
N ASP A 123 13.19 30.28 -15.12
CA ASP A 123 14.28 31.27 -15.03
C ASP A 123 15.63 30.81 -15.64
N GLY A 124 15.58 29.76 -16.47
CA GLY A 124 16.72 29.06 -17.01
C GLY A 124 17.16 29.41 -18.43
N GLU A 125 16.69 30.48 -19.09
CA GLU A 125 17.25 30.90 -20.40
C GLU A 125 17.19 32.44 -20.65
N ASP A 126 18.31 33.08 -20.32
CA ASP A 126 18.98 34.20 -21.02
C ASP A 126 18.28 35.59 -21.20
N SER A 127 18.82 36.57 -20.44
CA SER A 127 19.14 37.94 -20.88
C SER A 127 18.04 38.99 -21.17
N ARG A 128 17.90 39.97 -20.25
CA ARG A 128 18.06 41.45 -20.44
C ARG A 128 16.99 42.30 -19.72
N LYS A 129 17.47 43.04 -18.72
CA LYS A 129 17.12 44.42 -18.33
C LYS A 129 16.03 45.11 -19.18
N GLY A 130 14.85 45.30 -18.57
CA GLY A 130 13.82 46.24 -18.99
C GLY A 130 12.86 46.52 -17.83
N ASP A 131 12.83 47.78 -17.37
CA ASP A 131 11.74 48.31 -16.54
C ASP A 131 10.42 48.17 -17.31
N SER A 132 9.45 47.45 -16.75
CA SER A 132 8.03 47.72 -16.98
C SER A 132 7.21 47.06 -15.88
N GLU A 133 6.63 47.93 -15.05
CA GLU A 133 5.30 47.87 -14.45
C GLU A 133 4.73 46.48 -14.12
N ALA A 134 4.47 46.30 -12.83
CA ALA A 134 3.64 45.24 -12.27
C ALA A 134 2.32 45.14 -13.04
N GLU A 135 2.21 44.17 -13.93
CA GLU A 135 0.93 43.57 -14.27
C GLU A 135 0.69 42.45 -13.26
N GLU A 136 -0.31 42.71 -12.42
CA GLU A 136 -1.04 41.75 -11.62
C GLU A 136 -1.66 40.72 -12.59
N THR A 137 -0.85 39.75 -13.04
CA THR A 137 -1.38 38.56 -13.69
C THR A 137 -2.06 37.77 -12.60
N GLY A 138 -3.39 37.86 -12.57
CA GLY A 138 -4.23 36.95 -11.80
C GLY A 138 -3.92 35.53 -12.24
N GLU A 139 -3.02 34.88 -11.51
CA GLU A 139 -2.79 33.45 -11.59
C GLU A 139 -4.12 32.78 -11.31
N ALA A 140 -4.63 32.07 -12.31
CA ALA A 140 -5.77 31.20 -12.13
C ALA A 140 -5.36 30.19 -11.05
N LYS A 141 -5.85 30.41 -9.83
CA LYS A 141 -5.75 29.48 -8.70
C LYS A 141 -6.18 28.13 -9.25
N GLN A 142 -5.22 27.23 -9.52
CA GLN A 142 -5.55 25.89 -9.99
C GLN A 142 -6.28 25.24 -8.82
N GLU A 143 -7.59 25.08 -8.97
CA GLU A 143 -8.41 24.40 -7.99
C GLU A 143 -8.07 22.91 -8.10
N LEU A 144 -7.12 22.47 -7.26
CA LEU A 144 -6.70 21.08 -7.19
C LEU A 144 -7.82 20.30 -6.50
N GLU A 145 -8.46 19.43 -7.25
CA GLU A 145 -9.51 18.57 -6.72
C GLU A 145 -8.89 17.25 -6.23
N PHE A 146 -9.10 16.93 -4.95
CA PHE A 146 -8.55 15.74 -4.31
C PHE A 146 -9.65 14.73 -3.98
N GLU A 147 -9.28 13.44 -4.00
CA GLU A 147 -10.14 12.36 -3.54
C GLU A 147 -9.36 11.32 -2.74
N PHE A 148 -10.05 10.64 -1.81
CA PHE A 148 -9.51 9.49 -1.12
C PHE A 148 -9.64 8.25 -2.02
N HIS A 149 -8.53 7.79 -2.61
CA HIS A 149 -8.54 6.59 -3.44
C HIS A 149 -8.48 5.31 -2.60
N LYS A 150 -9.35 4.34 -2.93
CA LYS A 150 -9.31 2.98 -2.37
C LYS A 150 -8.01 2.21 -2.73
N ASP A 151 -7.40 2.53 -3.87
CA ASP A 151 -6.17 1.88 -4.37
C ASP A 151 -4.87 2.54 -3.86
N GLY A 152 -4.98 3.69 -3.16
CA GLY A 152 -3.85 4.49 -2.66
C GLY A 152 -3.15 3.93 -1.41
N GLY A 153 -3.76 2.91 -0.80
CA GLY A 153 -3.33 2.32 0.47
C GLY A 153 -4.45 2.44 1.50
N GLU A 154 -4.57 1.43 2.36
CA GLU A 154 -5.52 1.50 3.46
C GLU A 154 -5.05 2.57 4.47
N PRO A 155 -5.98 3.41 4.98
CA PRO A 155 -5.65 4.34 6.05
C PRO A 155 -5.06 3.57 7.24
N VAL A 156 -4.05 4.16 7.87
CA VAL A 156 -3.34 3.57 9.00
C VAL A 156 -3.84 4.21 10.29
N PHE A 157 -4.28 3.37 11.21
CA PHE A 157 -4.90 3.78 12.46
C PHE A 157 -3.92 3.58 13.61
N PHE A 158 -3.77 4.62 14.42
CA PHE A 158 -2.90 4.64 15.59
C PHE A 158 -3.75 4.97 16.82
N PRO A 159 -4.02 4.01 17.72
CA PRO A 159 -4.67 4.34 18.98
C PRO A 159 -3.76 5.24 19.82
N LEU A 160 -4.31 6.32 20.38
CA LEU A 160 -3.57 7.24 21.23
C LEU A 160 -3.39 6.70 22.66
N SER A 161 -4.25 5.77 23.10
CA SER A 161 -4.14 5.10 24.39
C SER A 161 -3.34 3.80 24.29
N THR A 162 -2.51 3.56 25.30
CA THR A 162 -1.75 2.30 25.46
C THR A 162 -2.63 1.12 25.92
N GLN A 163 -3.89 1.40 26.28
CA GLN A 163 -4.91 0.39 26.54
C GLN A 163 -5.85 0.37 25.34
N VAL A 164 -5.59 -0.54 24.41
CA VAL A 164 -6.25 -0.71 23.11
C VAL A 164 -7.79 -0.79 23.19
N VAL A 165 -8.34 -1.07 24.38
CA VAL A 165 -9.78 -1.31 24.60
C VAL A 165 -10.56 -0.02 24.92
N ASP A 166 -9.90 1.03 25.43
CA ASP A 166 -10.58 2.24 25.95
C ASP A 166 -9.85 3.53 25.50
N ALA A 167 -9.47 3.63 24.22
CA ALA A 167 -8.93 4.89 23.71
C ALA A 167 -10.09 5.88 23.47
N ASP A 168 -10.03 7.04 24.10
CA ASP A 168 -11.01 8.12 23.87
C ASP A 168 -10.86 8.72 22.46
N ASN A 169 -9.61 8.80 21.97
CA ASN A 169 -9.27 9.33 20.65
C ASN A 169 -8.35 8.38 19.86
N CYS A 170 -8.39 8.44 18.53
CA CYS A 170 -7.43 7.78 17.64
C CYS A 170 -6.80 8.74 16.64
N LEU A 171 -5.58 8.47 16.21
CA LEU A 171 -4.94 9.15 15.09
C LEU A 171 -5.09 8.33 13.82
N ILE A 172 -5.48 8.96 12.72
CA ILE A 172 -5.69 8.33 11.42
C ILE A 172 -4.77 8.99 10.42
N TYR A 173 -3.84 8.22 9.88
CA TYR A 173 -3.05 8.62 8.73
C TYR A 173 -3.71 8.11 7.45
N THR A 174 -3.91 9.01 6.49
CA THR A 174 -4.44 8.69 5.16
C THR A 174 -3.75 9.50 4.08
N VAL A 175 -3.97 9.11 2.83
CA VAL A 175 -3.44 9.80 1.66
C VAL A 175 -4.58 10.15 0.72
N ALA A 176 -4.70 11.43 0.41
CA ALA A 176 -5.56 11.92 -0.67
C ALA A 176 -4.74 12.08 -1.95
N TYR A 177 -5.41 11.93 -3.09
CA TYR A 177 -4.80 12.00 -4.41
C TYR A 177 -5.46 13.08 -5.24
N GLU A 178 -4.65 13.88 -5.93
CA GLU A 178 -5.16 14.85 -6.90
C GLU A 178 -5.68 14.13 -8.16
N LYS A 179 -6.92 14.43 -8.58
CA LYS A 179 -7.61 13.73 -9.67
C LYS A 179 -6.89 13.80 -11.03
N THR A 180 -6.15 14.87 -11.30
CA THR A 180 -5.55 15.13 -12.62
C THR A 180 -4.14 14.55 -12.76
N SER A 181 -3.31 14.73 -11.74
CA SER A 181 -1.87 14.42 -11.78
C SER A 181 -1.51 13.17 -10.96
N GLY A 182 -2.39 12.73 -10.05
CA GLY A 182 -2.10 11.67 -9.09
C GLY A 182 -1.09 12.04 -8.02
N ARG A 183 -0.81 13.34 -7.82
CA ARG A 183 -0.01 13.83 -6.69
C ARG A 183 -0.64 13.41 -5.37
N ARG A 184 0.20 13.20 -4.36
CA ARG A 184 -0.19 12.64 -3.06
C ARG A 184 -0.17 13.73 -2.01
N LEU A 185 -1.21 13.76 -1.19
CA LEU A 185 -1.31 14.59 -0.02
C LEU A 185 -1.46 13.68 1.20
N GLY A 186 -0.44 13.65 2.06
CA GLY A 186 -0.52 12.94 3.33
C GLY A 186 -1.34 13.75 4.33
N LEU A 187 -2.28 13.11 5.01
CA LEU A 187 -3.18 13.75 5.96
C LEU A 187 -3.17 12.96 7.27
N LEU A 188 -3.14 13.69 8.38
CA LEU A 188 -3.20 13.14 9.73
C LEU A 188 -4.39 13.76 10.45
N TYR A 189 -5.30 12.90 10.88
CA TYR A 189 -6.49 13.25 11.64
C TYR A 189 -6.40 12.75 13.06
N GLU A 190 -6.98 13.51 13.98
CA GLU A 190 -7.41 13.05 15.28
C GLU A 190 -8.92 12.85 15.23
N VAL A 191 -9.39 11.68 15.69
CA VAL A 191 -10.81 11.33 15.75
C VAL A 191 -11.23 11.05 17.19
N ASP A 192 -12.29 11.74 17.63
CA ASP A 192 -12.95 11.52 18.93
C ASP A 192 -13.91 10.33 18.82
N LEU A 193 -13.50 9.19 19.38
CA LEU A 193 -14.27 7.94 19.31
C LEU A 193 -15.51 7.98 20.21
N GLU A 194 -15.52 8.76 21.30
CA GLU A 194 -16.72 8.91 22.12
C GLU A 194 -17.82 9.63 21.34
N ARG A 195 -17.45 10.63 20.55
CA ARG A 195 -18.39 11.35 19.70
C ARG A 195 -18.97 10.46 18.60
N VAL A 196 -18.12 9.68 17.92
CA VAL A 196 -18.54 8.69 16.91
C VAL A 196 -19.53 7.69 17.50
N ARG A 197 -19.23 7.14 18.67
CA ARG A 197 -20.12 6.17 19.36
C ARG A 197 -21.46 6.78 19.74
N ARG A 198 -21.47 8.04 20.17
CA ARG A 198 -22.69 8.76 20.54
C ARG A 198 -23.58 9.00 19.33
N GLU A 199 -22.99 9.47 18.23
CA GLU A 199 -23.70 9.74 16.97
C GLU A 199 -24.29 8.44 16.39
N ALA A 200 -23.54 7.33 16.40
CA ALA A 200 -24.04 6.02 15.97
C ALA A 200 -25.24 5.51 16.80
N LEU A 201 -25.25 5.77 18.11
CA LEU A 201 -26.33 5.34 19.00
C LEU A 201 -27.59 6.19 18.82
N GLU A 202 -27.43 7.47 18.50
CA GLU A 202 -28.53 8.37 18.18
C GLU A 202 -29.22 7.98 16.86
N GLU A 203 -28.45 7.62 15.82
CA GLU A 203 -29.00 7.10 14.55
C GLU A 203 -29.81 5.81 14.75
N GLU A 204 -29.33 4.89 15.58
CA GLU A 204 -30.03 3.62 15.86
C GLU A 204 -31.37 3.85 16.57
N THR A 205 -31.43 4.82 17.49
CA THR A 205 -32.68 5.16 18.19
C THR A 205 -33.67 5.91 17.32
N ALA A 206 -33.20 6.80 16.43
CA ALA A 206 -34.06 7.55 15.51
C ALA A 206 -34.75 6.66 14.46
N GLY A 207 -34.13 5.54 14.07
CA GLY A 207 -34.72 4.57 13.15
C GLY A 207 -35.90 3.78 13.73
N THR A 208 -36.06 3.72 15.05
CA THR A 208 -37.10 2.90 15.70
C THR A 208 -38.44 3.60 15.94
N ASP A 209 -38.50 4.93 15.82
CA ASP A 209 -39.73 5.72 16.06
C ASP A 209 -40.58 5.97 14.79
N GLY A 210 -40.15 5.48 13.62
CA GLY A 210 -40.83 5.68 12.33
C GLY A 210 -41.93 4.69 11.94
N GLU A 211 -42.04 3.54 12.60
CA GLU A 211 -42.99 2.46 12.23
C GLU A 211 -44.15 2.31 13.24
N ALA A 212 -44.88 3.38 13.52
CA ALA A 212 -46.12 3.27 14.29
C ALA A 212 -47.15 4.36 13.95
N GLN A 213 -47.66 4.39 12.71
CA GLN A 213 -49.03 4.89 12.47
C GLN A 213 -49.56 4.50 11.08
N GLY A 214 -50.43 3.49 11.05
CA GLY A 214 -51.19 3.14 9.86
C GLY A 214 -52.19 2.03 10.12
N GLU A 215 -53.30 2.32 10.80
CA GLU A 215 -54.51 1.48 10.72
C GLU A 215 -55.80 2.34 10.68
N ASP A 216 -56.44 2.25 9.51
CA ASP A 216 -57.87 2.13 9.20
C ASP A 216 -58.93 3.23 9.46
N GLY A 217 -59.69 3.57 8.39
CA GLY A 217 -61.08 4.02 8.52
C GLY A 217 -61.77 4.73 7.33
N ALA A 218 -62.08 4.01 6.25
CA ALA A 218 -63.31 4.07 5.39
C ALA A 218 -63.92 5.40 4.85
N ALA A 219 -64.06 5.52 3.51
CA ALA A 219 -65.34 5.52 2.73
C ALA A 219 -65.24 6.25 1.35
N GLU A 220 -65.60 5.54 0.27
CA GLU A 220 -65.83 6.01 -1.12
C GLU A 220 -67.25 6.65 -1.33
N PRO A 221 -67.72 7.03 -2.54
CA PRO A 221 -67.12 7.87 -3.61
C PRO A 221 -68.16 8.88 -4.21
N SER A 222 -67.76 9.85 -5.06
CA SER A 222 -68.68 10.41 -6.08
C SER A 222 -68.00 11.22 -7.19
N GLU A 223 -68.19 10.71 -8.42
CA GLU A 223 -68.56 11.39 -9.67
C GLU A 223 -67.56 12.31 -10.42
N THR A 224 -67.12 11.78 -11.57
CA THR A 224 -66.70 12.50 -12.79
C THR A 224 -67.91 13.17 -13.49
N PRO A 225 -67.73 14.17 -14.38
CA PRO A 225 -67.51 13.81 -15.79
C PRO A 225 -66.56 14.73 -16.59
N GLU A 226 -65.90 14.08 -17.55
CA GLU A 226 -65.64 14.48 -18.95
C GLU A 226 -65.12 15.90 -19.26
N SER A 227 -63.94 15.97 -19.90
CA SER A 227 -63.82 16.20 -21.35
C SER A 227 -62.35 16.21 -21.80
N SER A 228 -62.15 15.52 -22.91
CA SER A 228 -60.94 15.39 -23.74
C SER A 228 -60.22 16.68 -24.12
N GLU A 229 -58.89 16.70 -24.04
CA GLU A 229 -58.06 17.25 -25.11
C GLU A 229 -56.63 16.70 -25.07
N SER A 230 -56.09 16.49 -26.26
CA SER A 230 -54.80 15.87 -26.59
C SER A 230 -53.64 16.86 -26.42
N ALA A 231 -52.49 16.43 -25.91
CA ALA A 231 -51.15 16.90 -26.32
C ALA A 231 -50.10 16.15 -25.49
N GLU A 232 -49.30 15.30 -26.12
CA GLU A 232 -47.89 15.55 -26.44
C GLU A 232 -46.98 15.40 -25.21
N ALA A 233 -46.14 14.36 -25.30
CA ALA A 233 -45.06 14.10 -24.37
C ALA A 233 -44.06 15.27 -24.40
N GLN A 234 -43.86 15.89 -23.25
CA GLN A 234 -42.65 16.65 -22.95
C GLN A 234 -41.99 15.98 -21.75
N GLU A 235 -40.83 15.39 -22.02
CA GLU A 235 -39.81 15.10 -21.02
C GLU A 235 -39.40 16.44 -20.41
N GLU A 236 -39.96 16.73 -19.23
CA GLU A 236 -39.45 17.79 -18.38
C GLU A 236 -38.25 17.20 -17.64
N SER A 237 -37.07 17.49 -18.18
CA SER A 237 -35.81 17.42 -17.45
C SER A 237 -35.91 18.43 -16.32
N GLY A 238 -36.41 17.96 -15.18
CA GLY A 238 -36.23 18.63 -13.90
C GLY A 238 -34.74 18.61 -13.59
N GLU A 239 -34.05 19.66 -14.04
CA GLU A 239 -32.80 20.12 -13.49
C GLU A 239 -33.10 20.56 -12.05
N GLU A 240 -33.22 19.57 -11.16
CA GLU A 240 -33.08 19.79 -9.73
C GLU A 240 -31.61 20.14 -9.55
N THR A 241 -31.33 21.45 -9.58
CA THR A 241 -30.17 22.01 -8.88
C THR A 241 -30.36 21.68 -7.41
N GLY A 242 -30.07 20.44 -7.04
CA GLY A 242 -29.67 20.12 -5.69
C GLY A 242 -28.42 20.94 -5.45
N GLU A 243 -28.58 22.05 -4.73
CA GLU A 243 -27.50 22.52 -3.87
C GLU A 243 -27.04 21.28 -3.12
N ASP A 244 -25.82 20.81 -3.41
CA ASP A 244 -25.16 19.81 -2.57
C ASP A 244 -25.36 20.30 -1.14
N PRO A 245 -25.99 19.51 -0.25
CA PRO A 245 -25.99 19.89 1.16
C PRO A 245 -24.52 20.07 1.50
N GLU A 246 -24.14 21.27 1.97
CA GLU A 246 -22.80 21.52 2.50
C GLU A 246 -22.44 20.28 3.33
N GLU A 247 -21.54 19.43 2.82
CA GLU A 247 -21.25 18.14 3.42
C GLU A 247 -20.71 18.46 4.81
N GLU A 248 -21.58 18.39 5.82
CA GLU A 248 -21.21 18.68 7.19
C GLU A 248 -20.08 17.71 7.53
N ILE A 249 -18.87 18.27 7.69
CA ILE A 249 -17.70 17.53 8.09
C ILE A 249 -18.09 16.77 9.35
N PRO A 250 -17.99 15.42 9.35
CA PRO A 250 -18.40 14.64 10.50
C PRO A 250 -17.64 15.14 11.73
N GLY A 251 -18.38 15.59 12.74
CA GLY A 251 -17.85 16.44 13.79
C GLY A 251 -16.83 15.76 14.71
N ALA A 252 -16.60 14.47 14.53
CA ALA A 252 -15.56 13.72 15.21
C ALA A 252 -14.16 13.87 14.59
N TRP A 253 -14.04 14.39 13.36
CA TRP A 253 -12.76 14.44 12.64
C TRP A 253 -12.08 15.80 12.76
N THR A 254 -10.84 15.82 13.24
CA THR A 254 -10.00 17.02 13.29
C THR A 254 -8.70 16.77 12.54
N CYS A 255 -8.46 17.47 11.43
CA CYS A 255 -7.17 17.38 10.75
C CYS A 255 -6.11 18.14 11.55
N VAL A 256 -5.07 17.44 12.00
CA VAL A 256 -4.01 18.03 12.83
C VAL A 256 -2.78 18.41 12.01
N ALA A 257 -2.52 17.68 10.91
CA ALA A 257 -1.37 17.95 10.05
C ALA A 257 -1.54 17.40 8.63
N TYR A 258 -0.84 18.01 7.69
CA TYR A 258 -0.77 17.58 6.29
C TYR A 258 0.67 17.57 5.78
N ASN A 259 0.92 16.82 4.71
CA ASN A 259 2.22 16.68 4.07
C ASN A 259 2.10 16.65 2.55
N THR A 260 2.65 17.66 1.90
CA THR A 260 2.64 17.86 0.44
C THR A 260 3.82 17.16 -0.27
N GLY A 261 4.76 16.59 0.49
CA GLY A 261 6.00 15.99 0.01
C GLY A 261 7.26 16.71 0.51
N SER A 262 7.14 17.97 0.94
CA SER A 262 8.24 18.79 1.47
C SER A 262 8.44 18.68 2.98
N GLY A 263 7.44 18.18 3.71
CA GLY A 263 7.45 18.05 5.17
C GLY A 263 6.04 18.05 5.76
N TRP A 264 5.96 17.85 7.08
CA TRP A 264 4.68 17.93 7.82
C TRP A 264 4.40 19.37 8.26
N ASN A 265 3.23 19.87 7.91
CA ASN A 265 2.70 21.16 8.32
C ASN A 265 1.49 20.95 9.24
N GLY A 266 1.38 21.72 10.32
CA GLY A 266 0.20 21.71 11.17
C GLY A 266 -0.96 22.44 10.50
N VAL A 267 -2.19 22.00 10.73
CA VAL A 267 -3.39 22.76 10.38
C VAL A 267 -3.63 23.77 11.49
N GLU A 268 -3.67 25.07 11.18
CA GLU A 268 -4.07 26.07 12.17
C GLU A 268 -5.58 25.96 12.37
N GLU A 269 -6.02 25.59 13.57
CA GLU A 269 -7.42 25.79 13.97
C GLU A 269 -7.72 27.27 13.76
N ASN A 270 -8.70 27.58 12.90
CA ASN A 270 -9.34 28.88 12.88
C ASN A 270 -10.02 29.08 14.23
N GLY A 271 -9.24 29.48 15.23
CA GLY A 271 -9.71 29.82 16.54
C GLY A 271 -10.57 31.07 16.42
N GLU A 272 -11.89 30.88 16.40
CA GLU A 272 -12.77 31.78 17.13
C GLU A 272 -12.34 31.75 18.59
N GLN A 273 -11.32 32.54 18.93
CA GLN A 273 -11.10 33.00 20.29
C GLN A 273 -12.28 33.91 20.64
N GLU A 274 -13.35 33.32 21.17
CA GLU A 274 -14.29 34.06 21.99
C GLU A 274 -13.51 34.73 23.13
N ARG A 275 -13.45 36.06 23.07
CA ARG A 275 -13.02 36.95 24.16
C ARG A 275 -14.23 37.53 24.87
#